data_AF-A0A258CTY2-F1
#
_entry.id   AF-A0A258CTY2-F1
#
_cell.length_a   1.000
_cell.length_b   1.000
_cell.length_c   1.000
_cell.angle_alpha   90.00
_cell.angle_beta   90.00
_cell.angle_gamma   90.00
#
_symmetry.space_group_name_H-M   'P 1'
#
loop_
_entity.id
_entity.type
_entity.pdbx_description
1 polymer ?
#
loop_
_entity_poly.entity_id
_entity_poly.type
_entity_poly.pdbx_seq_one_letter_code
_entity_poly.pdbx_strand_id
1 'polypeptide(L)'
;MPRIAKLDRLLAVLRERIFLPSGVPVPLRHRPASHAGRAEILLERDRSDWVAVDHNLVWGEPDGYYWFGGQVRIPEALAGKSVFCRIQAQFGSVMGRSDPQLLVRIDGRIAQGGDGNHREFPLVRQAEAGRVFDILI
;
A
#
# COMPACT_ATOMS: atom_id res chain seq x y z
N MET A 1 -40.09 9.21 -5.31
CA MET A 1 -39.24 9.97 -6.25
C MET A 1 -39.22 9.23 -7.58
N PRO A 2 -39.46 9.88 -8.73
CA PRO A 2 -39.37 9.23 -10.02
C PRO A 2 -37.94 8.74 -10.28
N ARG A 3 -37.81 7.50 -10.74
CA ARG A 3 -36.51 6.87 -11.03
C ARG A 3 -35.97 7.42 -12.35
N ILE A 4 -34.74 7.91 -12.36
CA ILE A 4 -34.10 8.44 -13.57
C ILE A 4 -33.20 7.34 -14.14
N ALA A 5 -33.64 6.69 -15.22
CA ALA A 5 -32.95 5.53 -15.81
C ALA A 5 -31.46 5.78 -16.12
N LYS A 6 -31.10 7.02 -16.49
CA LYS A 6 -29.69 7.42 -16.70
C LYS A 6 -28.86 7.33 -15.41
N LEU A 7 -29.42 7.73 -14.27
CA LEU A 7 -28.73 7.64 -12.98
C LEU A 7 -28.57 6.18 -12.54
N ASP A 8 -29.58 5.33 -12.74
CA ASP A 8 -29.47 3.89 -12.44
C ASP A 8 -28.35 3.24 -13.27
N ARG A 9 -28.26 3.56 -14.57
CA ARG A 9 -27.18 3.06 -15.44
C ARG A 9 -25.80 3.54 -14.98
N LEU A 10 -25.65 4.84 -14.68
CA LEU A 10 -24.38 5.39 -14.21
C LEU A 10 -23.95 4.75 -12.88
N LEU A 11 -24.88 4.54 -11.96
CA LEU A 11 -24.62 3.89 -10.70
C LEU A 11 -24.21 2.42 -10.88
N ALA A 12 -24.86 1.68 -11.79
CA ALA A 12 -24.49 0.31 -12.12
C ALA A 12 -23.04 0.22 -12.63
N VAL A 13 -22.67 1.07 -13.60
CA VAL A 13 -21.31 1.12 -14.14
C VAL A 13 -20.28 1.51 -13.08
N LEU A 14 -20.61 2.46 -12.20
CA LEU A 14 -19.71 2.85 -11.11
C LEU A 14 -19.51 1.71 -10.12
N ARG A 15 -20.57 0.98 -9.75
CA ARG A 15 -20.49 -0.17 -8.84
C ARG A 15 -19.56 -1.28 -9.36
N GLU A 16 -19.46 -1.45 -10.67
CA GLU A 16 -18.52 -2.40 -11.29
C GLU A 16 -17.06 -1.93 -11.24
N ARG A 17 -16.83 -0.64 -10.96
CA ARG A 17 -15.51 0.01 -11.05
C ARG A 17 -14.96 0.52 -9.71
N ILE A 18 -15.72 0.40 -8.62
CA ILE A 18 -15.22 0.79 -7.30
C ILE A 18 -14.22 -0.24 -6.76
N PHE A 19 -13.28 0.26 -5.96
CA PHE A 19 -12.49 -0.62 -5.10
C PHE A 19 -13.36 -1.16 -3.97
N LEU A 20 -13.29 -2.47 -3.76
CA LEU A 20 -13.90 -3.14 -2.62
C LEU A 20 -12.80 -3.53 -1.64
N PRO A 21 -12.91 -3.18 -0.34
CA PRO A 21 -11.95 -3.63 0.66
C PRO A 21 -11.93 -5.15 0.73
N SER A 22 -10.75 -5.75 0.58
CA SER A 22 -10.58 -7.20 0.72
C SER A 22 -10.56 -7.65 2.19
N GLY A 23 -10.30 -6.73 3.12
CA GLY A 23 -10.07 -7.03 4.53
C GLY A 23 -8.74 -7.75 4.80
N VAL A 24 -7.87 -7.87 3.79
CA VAL A 24 -6.56 -8.53 3.91
C VAL A 24 -5.51 -7.49 4.30
N PRO A 25 -5.00 -7.49 5.55
CA PRO A 25 -3.91 -6.61 5.94
C PRO A 25 -2.58 -7.11 5.38
N VAL A 26 -1.65 -6.19 5.17
CA VAL A 26 -0.23 -6.50 4.99
C VAL A 26 0.45 -6.22 6.33
N PRO A 27 0.91 -7.25 7.08
CA PRO A 27 1.68 -7.00 8.29
C PRO A 27 3.03 -6.37 7.89
N LEU A 28 3.24 -5.14 8.33
CA LEU A 28 4.46 -4.39 8.04
C LEU A 28 5.37 -4.39 9.26
N ARG A 29 6.66 -4.32 8.99
CA ARG A 29 7.69 -3.93 9.95
C ARG A 29 8.41 -2.71 9.41
N HIS A 30 8.97 -1.90 10.29
CA HIS A 30 9.62 -0.66 9.92
C HIS A 30 10.99 -0.49 10.56
N ARG A 31 11.84 0.27 9.86
CA ARG A 31 13.14 0.70 10.35
C ARG A 31 13.54 2.03 9.68
N PRO A 32 14.08 3.00 10.42
CA PRO A 32 14.72 4.17 9.82
C PRO A 32 16.09 3.78 9.23
N ALA A 33 16.42 4.29 8.05
CA ALA A 33 17.75 4.14 7.46
C ALA A 33 18.03 5.31 6.52
N SER A 34 19.22 5.91 6.65
CA SER A 34 19.62 7.05 5.84
C SER A 34 19.67 6.72 4.34
N HIS A 35 19.70 7.76 3.51
CA HIS A 35 19.87 7.59 2.06
C HIS A 35 21.07 6.70 1.69
N ALA A 36 22.18 6.80 2.43
CA ALA A 36 23.38 6.00 2.19
C ALA A 36 23.16 4.49 2.46
N GLY A 37 22.32 4.14 3.45
CA GLY A 37 21.99 2.76 3.81
C GLY A 37 20.96 2.10 2.88
N ARG A 38 20.42 2.83 1.90
CA ARG A 38 19.38 2.34 0.99
C ARG A 38 19.75 1.04 0.29
N ALA A 39 20.99 0.90 -0.18
CA ALA A 39 21.40 -0.28 -0.92
C ALA A 39 21.33 -1.55 -0.05
N GLU A 40 21.71 -1.45 1.22
CA GLU A 40 21.66 -2.55 2.18
C GLU A 40 20.22 -2.97 2.44
N ILE A 41 19.32 -2.00 2.70
CA ILE A 41 17.90 -2.28 2.93
C ILE A 41 17.25 -2.97 1.72
N LEU A 42 17.62 -2.59 0.49
CA LEU A 42 17.09 -3.22 -0.72
C LEU A 42 17.55 -4.68 -0.91
N LEU A 43 18.68 -5.07 -0.31
CA LEU A 43 19.20 -6.43 -0.34
C LEU A 43 18.71 -7.26 0.86
N GLU A 44 18.28 -6.60 1.94
CA GLU A 44 17.78 -7.21 3.16
C GLU A 44 16.42 -7.90 2.93
N ARG A 45 16.46 -9.23 2.94
CA ARG A 45 15.30 -10.12 2.75
C ARG A 45 14.62 -10.47 4.06
N ASP A 46 15.41 -10.61 5.12
CA ASP A 46 14.91 -10.89 6.46
C ASP A 46 14.72 -9.57 7.20
N ARG A 47 13.53 -9.37 7.73
CA ARG A 47 13.13 -8.16 8.45
C ARG A 47 12.65 -8.52 9.86
N SER A 48 13.00 -9.69 10.39
CA SER A 48 12.59 -10.14 11.74
C SER A 48 12.96 -9.16 12.84
N ASP A 49 14.09 -8.46 12.66
CA ASP A 49 14.68 -7.54 13.63
C ASP A 49 14.13 -6.11 13.50
N TRP A 50 13.29 -5.87 12.49
CA TRP A 50 12.60 -4.58 12.33
C TRP A 50 11.41 -4.50 13.30
N VAL A 51 11.07 -3.27 13.66
CA VAL A 51 9.99 -3.01 14.62
C VAL A 51 8.63 -3.27 13.95
N ALA A 52 7.73 -3.97 14.61
CA ALA A 52 6.39 -4.21 14.08
C ALA A 52 5.61 -2.89 13.93
N VAL A 53 4.87 -2.73 12.83
CA VAL A 53 3.99 -1.59 12.62
C VAL A 53 2.62 -1.90 13.21
N ASP A 54 2.13 -1.01 14.06
CA ASP A 54 0.76 -1.02 14.56
C ASP A 54 0.09 0.35 14.37
N HIS A 55 -1.15 0.48 14.83
CA HIS A 55 -1.95 1.71 14.69
C HIS A 55 -1.48 2.87 15.60
N ASN A 56 -0.58 2.60 16.55
CA ASN A 56 -0.02 3.58 17.47
C ASN A 56 1.38 4.04 17.04
N LEU A 57 1.95 3.46 15.98
CA LEU A 57 3.24 3.87 15.45
C LEU A 57 3.21 5.32 14.99
N VAL A 58 3.97 6.16 15.69
CA VAL A 58 4.31 7.51 15.26
C VAL A 58 5.71 7.48 14.67
N TRP A 59 5.86 8.02 13.48
CA TRP A 59 7.12 8.08 12.76
C TRP A 59 7.22 9.39 11.98
N GLY A 60 8.43 9.73 11.55
CA GLY A 60 8.69 10.92 10.78
C GLY A 60 9.47 11.96 11.59
N GLU A 61 10.46 12.53 10.92
CA GLU A 61 11.24 13.67 11.37
C GLU A 61 11.68 14.45 10.12
N PRO A 62 12.10 15.72 10.25
CA PRO A 62 12.62 16.47 9.12
C PRO A 62 13.78 15.73 8.43
N ASP A 63 13.69 15.52 7.12
CA ASP A 63 14.67 14.79 6.29
C ASP A 63 14.92 13.32 6.71
N GLY A 64 13.98 12.72 7.45
CA GLY A 64 14.05 11.32 7.86
C GLY A 64 13.68 10.36 6.73
N TYR A 65 14.40 9.24 6.65
CA TYR A 65 14.15 8.15 5.70
C TYR A 65 13.70 6.89 6.44
N TYR A 66 12.53 6.38 6.06
CA TYR A 66 11.86 5.28 6.73
C TYR A 66 11.51 4.21 5.71
N TRP A 67 11.64 2.95 6.14
CA TRP A 67 11.33 1.78 5.32
C TRP A 67 10.25 0.97 5.99
N PHE A 68 9.26 0.53 5.22
CA PHE A 68 8.18 -0.33 5.66
C PHE A 68 8.14 -1.59 4.80
N GLY A 69 8.44 -2.74 5.38
CA GLY A 69 8.55 -4.01 4.67
C GLY A 69 7.57 -5.05 5.19
N GLY A 70 6.98 -5.82 4.30
CA GLY A 70 6.09 -6.91 4.66
C GLY A 70 5.78 -7.82 3.48
N GLN A 71 4.99 -8.86 3.75
CA GLN A 71 4.57 -9.82 2.74
C GLN A 71 3.08 -10.03 2.81
N VAL A 72 2.47 -10.26 1.64
CA VAL A 72 1.06 -10.61 1.54
C VAL A 72 0.90 -11.85 0.67
N ARG A 73 0.14 -12.82 1.19
CA ARG A 73 -0.31 -13.99 0.45
C ARG A 73 -1.71 -13.71 -0.09
N ILE A 74 -1.91 -13.94 -1.39
CA ILE A 74 -3.24 -13.81 -2.01
C ILE A 74 -4.16 -14.91 -1.46
N PRO A 75 -5.26 -14.57 -0.78
CA PRO A 75 -6.25 -15.56 -0.36
C PRO A 75 -7.07 -16.04 -1.55
N GLU A 76 -7.68 -17.21 -1.41
CA GLU A 76 -8.51 -17.84 -2.44
C GLU A 76 -9.66 -16.94 -2.92
N ALA A 77 -10.27 -16.18 -2.01
CA ALA A 77 -11.34 -15.24 -2.31
C ALA A 77 -10.96 -14.12 -3.31
N LEU A 78 -9.66 -13.89 -3.53
CA LEU A 78 -9.16 -12.89 -4.48
C LEU A 78 -8.68 -13.48 -5.81
N ALA A 79 -8.71 -14.81 -5.97
CA ALA A 79 -8.27 -15.46 -7.20
C ALA A 79 -8.98 -14.89 -8.45
N GLY A 80 -8.21 -14.63 -9.50
CA GLY A 80 -8.67 -14.06 -10.77
C GLY A 80 -9.04 -12.57 -10.72
N LYS A 81 -9.06 -11.93 -9.55
CA LYS A 81 -9.39 -10.49 -9.42
C LYS A 81 -8.18 -9.61 -9.69
N SER A 82 -8.44 -8.36 -10.08
CA SER A 82 -7.45 -7.29 -9.99
C SER A 82 -7.33 -6.83 -8.54
N VAL A 83 -6.12 -6.91 -7.98
CA VAL A 83 -5.83 -6.57 -6.59
C VAL A 83 -4.93 -5.34 -6.55
N PHE A 84 -5.30 -4.43 -5.67
CA PHE A 84 -4.58 -3.20 -5.38
C PHE A 84 -4.34 -3.14 -3.88
N CYS A 85 -3.20 -2.59 -3.50
CA CYS A 85 -2.90 -2.27 -2.12
C CYS A 85 -3.23 -0.80 -1.86
N ARG A 86 -3.56 -0.49 -0.61
CA ARG A 86 -3.80 0.87 -0.14
C ARG A 86 -2.89 1.15 1.05
N ILE A 87 -2.17 2.26 1.00
CA ILE A 87 -1.41 2.77 2.13
C ILE A 87 -2.36 3.48 3.08
N GLN A 88 -2.43 3.00 4.32
CA GLN A 88 -3.23 3.60 5.38
C GLN A 88 -2.30 4.16 6.44
N ALA A 89 -2.06 5.46 6.35
CA ALA A 89 -1.34 6.24 7.35
C ALA A 89 -2.05 7.57 7.56
N GLN A 90 -1.86 8.17 8.73
CA GLN A 90 -2.34 9.51 9.02
C GLN A 90 -1.34 10.52 8.49
N PHE A 91 -1.44 10.82 7.19
CA PHE A 91 -0.73 11.94 6.58
C PHE A 91 -1.35 13.22 7.17
N GLY A 92 -0.61 13.91 8.05
CA GLY A 92 -1.16 15.01 8.84
C GLY A 92 -1.74 16.13 7.96
N SER A 93 -2.81 16.78 8.41
CA SER A 93 -3.46 17.87 7.65
C SER A 93 -2.74 19.23 7.77
N VAL A 94 -1.41 19.22 7.91
CA VAL A 94 -0.65 20.43 8.24
C VAL A 94 0.00 21.00 6.99
N MET A 95 -0.79 21.59 6.10
CA MET A 95 -0.31 22.40 4.95
C MET A 95 0.91 21.79 4.20
N GLY A 96 0.91 20.46 3.97
CA GLY A 96 1.96 19.75 3.25
C GLY A 96 3.28 19.48 4.02
N ARG A 97 3.43 19.86 5.29
CA ARG A 97 4.68 19.64 6.06
C ARG A 97 4.85 18.24 6.65
N SER A 98 3.79 17.45 6.69
CA SER A 98 3.76 16.10 7.27
C SER A 98 3.27 15.05 6.26
N ASP A 99 3.29 15.40 4.97
CA ASP A 99 2.94 14.49 3.89
C ASP A 99 4.21 13.84 3.32
N PRO A 100 4.50 12.56 3.63
CA PRO A 100 5.70 11.90 3.17
C PRO A 100 5.61 11.59 1.68
N GLN A 101 6.75 11.66 1.00
CA GLN A 101 6.91 11.12 -0.35
C GLN A 101 7.35 9.66 -0.24
N LEU A 102 6.63 8.77 -0.93
CA LEU A 102 6.78 7.32 -0.81
C LEU A 102 7.22 6.71 -2.14
N LEU A 103 7.95 5.59 -2.09
CA LEU A 103 8.33 4.81 -3.26
C LEU A 103 8.06 3.33 -3.05
N VAL A 104 6.93 2.86 -3.57
CA VAL A 104 6.50 1.47 -3.41
C VAL A 104 7.27 0.54 -4.34
N ARG A 105 7.70 -0.59 -3.79
CA ARG A 105 8.30 -1.72 -4.50
C ARG A 105 7.50 -2.98 -4.27
N ILE A 106 7.33 -3.75 -5.33
CA ILE A 106 6.77 -5.10 -5.32
C ILE A 106 7.83 -6.05 -5.86
N ASP A 107 8.17 -7.07 -5.09
CA ASP A 107 9.21 -8.05 -5.41
C ASP A 107 10.54 -7.37 -5.82
N GLY A 108 10.90 -6.30 -5.09
CA GLY A 108 12.11 -5.49 -5.30
C GLY A 108 12.03 -4.46 -6.44
N ARG A 109 11.02 -4.54 -7.32
CA ARG A 109 10.84 -3.64 -8.46
C ARG A 109 10.00 -2.42 -8.07
N ILE A 110 10.39 -1.23 -8.53
CA ILE A 110 9.59 -0.02 -8.33
C ILE A 110 8.23 -0.21 -9.02
N ALA A 111 7.16 -0.01 -8.26
CA ALA A 111 5.79 -0.13 -8.73
C ALA A 111 5.12 1.23 -8.90
N GLN A 112 5.24 2.12 -7.91
CA GLN A 112 4.59 3.44 -7.92
C GLN A 112 5.23 4.39 -6.92
N GLY A 113 5.16 5.70 -7.20
CA GLY A 113 5.27 6.72 -6.15
C GLY A 113 3.97 6.81 -5.35
N GLY A 114 4.04 7.37 -4.14
CA GLY A 114 2.87 7.63 -3.32
C GLY A 114 3.05 8.87 -2.45
N ASP A 115 1.94 9.43 -2.02
CA ASP A 115 1.84 10.57 -1.10
C ASP A 115 0.44 10.55 -0.46
N GLY A 116 0.05 11.61 0.25
CA GLY A 116 -1.25 11.73 0.87
C GLY A 116 -2.44 11.66 -0.10
N ASN A 117 -2.21 11.96 -1.38
CA ASN A 117 -3.22 11.95 -2.43
C ASN A 117 -3.22 10.62 -3.23
N HIS A 118 -2.06 9.98 -3.37
CA HIS A 118 -1.85 8.76 -4.16
C HIS A 118 -1.52 7.59 -3.23
N ARG A 119 -2.56 6.95 -2.71
CA ARG A 119 -2.43 5.92 -1.65
C ARG A 119 -2.65 4.51 -2.16
N GLU A 120 -3.24 4.35 -3.33
CA GLU A 120 -3.54 3.07 -3.96
C GLU A 120 -2.50 2.76 -5.03
N PHE A 121 -2.03 1.51 -5.06
CA PHE A 121 -1.10 1.03 -6.09
C PHE A 121 -1.48 -0.39 -6.56
N PRO A 122 -1.27 -0.72 -7.85
CA PRO A 122 -1.59 -2.03 -8.39
C PRO A 122 -0.65 -3.10 -7.82
N LEU A 123 -1.21 -4.20 -7.30
CA LEU A 123 -0.43 -5.38 -6.91
C LEU A 123 -0.34 -6.37 -8.07
N VAL A 124 -1.51 -6.78 -8.60
CA VAL A 124 -1.61 -7.72 -9.72
C VAL A 124 -2.98 -7.61 -10.40
N ARG A 125 -3.05 -7.83 -11.72
CA ARG A 125 -4.32 -7.73 -12.49
C ARG A 125 -5.15 -9.00 -12.49
N GLN A 126 -4.52 -10.15 -12.34
CA GLN A 126 -5.14 -11.45 -12.27
C GLN A 126 -4.46 -12.23 -11.13
N ALA A 127 -5.05 -12.17 -9.94
CA ALA A 127 -4.42 -12.75 -8.75
C ALA A 127 -4.45 -14.28 -8.78
N GLU A 128 -3.35 -14.89 -8.35
CA GLU A 128 -3.23 -16.34 -8.18
C GLU A 128 -3.29 -16.67 -6.69
N ALA A 129 -4.22 -17.55 -6.28
CA ALA A 129 -4.35 -17.95 -4.88
C ALA A 129 -3.03 -18.55 -4.37
N GLY A 130 -2.64 -18.18 -3.14
CA GLY A 130 -1.42 -18.67 -2.51
C GLY A 130 -0.13 -17.97 -2.97
N ARG A 131 -0.16 -17.18 -4.05
CA ARG A 131 0.98 -16.34 -4.47
C ARG A 131 1.33 -15.35 -3.37
N VAL A 132 2.63 -15.23 -3.08
CA VAL A 132 3.17 -14.29 -2.09
C VAL A 132 3.87 -13.16 -2.83
N PHE A 133 3.66 -11.93 -2.37
CA PHE A 133 4.34 -10.74 -2.84
C PHE A 133 5.14 -10.11 -1.69
N ASP A 134 6.37 -9.70 -1.98
CA ASP A 134 7.16 -8.85 -1.09
C ASP A 134 6.81 -7.38 -1.36
N ILE A 135 6.46 -6.64 -0.32
CA ILE A 135 6.13 -5.22 -0.38
C ILE A 135 7.17 -4.47 0.43
N LEU A 136 7.78 -3.46 -0.18
CA LEU A 136 8.68 -2.52 0.49
C LEU A 136 8.30 -1.10 0.09
N ILE A 137 8.14 -0.21 1.06
CA ILE A 137 7.74 1.19 0.90
C ILE A 137 8.82 2.08 1.50
#